data_AF-A0A1G0ZQ37-F1
#
_entry.id   AF-A0A1G0ZQ37-F1
#
_cell.length_a   1.000
_cell.length_b   1.000
_cell.length_c   1.000
_cell.angle_alpha   90.00
_cell.angle_beta   90.00
_cell.angle_gamma   90.00
#
_symmetry.space_group_name_H-M   'P 1'
#
loop_
_entity.id
_entity.type
_entity.pdbx_description
1 polymer ?
#
loop_
_entity_poly.entity_id
_entity_poly.type
_entity_poly.pdbx_seq_one_letter_code
_entity_poly.pdbx_strand_id
1 'polypeptide(L)'
;MYQPVINLIYPSRSEIDAWPVTETGFPPRVVHACGANHIHTIGELRNRLANALPGLGARSRMVMVRFIEWTDRIAAGDPPFTGLMDVLGAFLTESQIEILIQRFGLRENFPLPPDRRRTLQSIGTTRQVSRERVRQVEFQALATLRSRLPQACLSSIHQAFMDFISQQGGALTGQEVAAFPNGAMLDGCSPMGVLNLLCVCHPPPTFFNGCFTLLDDDQLAQLTARVNAILNDRPLIGGGDFASLASRIDLKVPGGITPRIALTYLDHAPEVLKLRDGRYARPGPGVEMLVRQIFIQADRPLHFKIILTELNTLLKSGSRIGSGHVLEVLNGSPGFERTSSGYYRLRPAGETT
;
A
#
# COMPACT_ATOMS: atom_id res chain seq x y z
N MET A 1 13.30 -25.49 -9.76
CA MET A 1 13.08 -24.07 -10.06
C MET A 1 11.77 -23.97 -10.82
N TYR A 2 10.72 -23.46 -10.18
CA TYR A 2 9.50 -23.08 -10.89
C TYR A 2 9.79 -21.70 -11.49
N GLN A 3 9.94 -21.60 -12.81
CA GLN A 3 9.84 -20.29 -13.46
C GLN A 3 8.34 -20.01 -13.61
N PRO A 4 7.77 -19.03 -12.88
CA PRO A 4 6.40 -18.64 -13.13
C PRO A 4 6.30 -18.18 -14.58
N VAL A 5 5.40 -18.79 -15.35
CA VAL A 5 5.00 -18.27 -16.65
C VAL A 5 4.22 -17.00 -16.35
N ILE A 6 4.90 -15.85 -16.37
CA ILE A 6 4.26 -14.55 -16.24
C ILE A 6 3.44 -14.38 -17.52
N ASN A 7 2.13 -14.57 -17.44
CA ASN A 7 1.22 -14.19 -18.53
C ASN A 7 1.15 -12.66 -18.54
N LEU A 8 2.20 -12.03 -19.10
CA LEU A 8 2.23 -10.59 -19.32
C LEU A 8 1.12 -10.25 -20.31
N ILE A 9 0.09 -9.57 -19.82
CA ILE A 9 -0.94 -9.01 -20.69
C ILE A 9 -0.40 -7.69 -21.22
N TYR A 10 0.46 -7.77 -22.24
CA TYR A 10 0.82 -6.60 -23.01
C TYR A 10 -0.34 -6.16 -23.90
N PRO A 11 -0.57 -4.84 -24.04
CA PRO A 11 -1.62 -4.33 -24.91
C PRO A 11 -1.33 -4.74 -26.35
N SER A 12 -2.37 -5.18 -27.04
CA SER A 12 -2.27 -5.53 -28.46
C SER A 12 -1.95 -4.30 -29.32
N ARG A 13 -1.44 -4.49 -30.53
CA ARG A 13 -1.20 -3.37 -31.46
C ARG A 13 -2.46 -2.53 -31.70
N SER A 14 -3.61 -3.17 -31.93
CA SER A 14 -4.88 -2.46 -32.13
C SER A 14 -5.27 -1.63 -30.92
N GLU A 15 -5.00 -2.13 -29.71
CA GLU A 15 -5.26 -1.38 -28.49
C GLU A 15 -4.35 -0.17 -28.37
N ILE A 16 -3.03 -0.35 -28.61
CA ILE A 16 -2.06 0.74 -28.59
C ILE A 16 -2.41 1.82 -29.62
N ASP A 17 -2.76 1.42 -30.83
CA ASP A 17 -3.07 2.36 -31.90
C ASP A 17 -4.33 3.19 -31.58
N ALA A 18 -5.23 2.68 -30.75
CA ALA A 18 -6.41 3.40 -30.25
C ALA A 18 -6.10 4.37 -29.09
N TRP A 19 -4.88 4.38 -28.54
CA TRP A 19 -4.53 5.25 -27.42
C TRP A 19 -4.60 6.73 -27.82
N PRO A 20 -5.25 7.60 -27.02
CA PRO A 20 -5.21 9.04 -27.23
C PRO A 20 -3.80 9.57 -27.06
N VAL A 21 -3.31 10.39 -28.00
CA VAL A 21 -1.98 11.02 -27.94
C VAL A 21 -1.77 11.74 -26.61
N THR A 22 -2.82 12.36 -26.07
CA THR A 22 -2.81 13.10 -24.79
C THR A 22 -2.56 12.23 -23.57
N GLU A 23 -2.80 10.92 -23.63
CA GLU A 23 -2.69 9.98 -22.49
C GLU A 23 -1.41 9.14 -22.54
N THR A 24 -0.62 9.29 -23.61
CA THR A 24 0.50 8.38 -23.90
C THR A 24 1.80 8.76 -23.18
N GLY A 25 1.85 9.94 -22.55
CA GLY A 25 3.05 10.43 -21.84
C GLY A 25 3.98 11.25 -22.74
N PHE A 26 3.53 11.64 -23.93
CA PHE A 26 4.29 12.55 -24.78
C PHE A 26 4.48 13.92 -24.12
N PRO A 27 5.61 14.61 -24.41
CA PRO A 27 5.79 16.00 -23.98
C PRO A 27 4.69 16.90 -24.54
N PRO A 28 4.25 17.95 -23.81
CA PRO A 28 3.17 18.84 -24.23
C PRO A 28 3.34 19.42 -25.64
N ARG A 29 4.60 19.67 -26.07
CA ARG A 29 4.91 20.15 -27.43
C ARG A 29 4.53 19.15 -28.52
N VAL A 30 4.75 17.85 -28.29
CA VAL A 30 4.36 16.78 -29.22
C VAL A 30 2.85 16.66 -29.26
N VAL A 31 2.19 16.66 -28.09
CA VAL A 31 0.72 16.62 -27.98
C VAL A 31 0.08 17.80 -28.73
N HIS A 32 0.58 19.02 -28.51
CA HIS A 32 0.09 20.22 -29.21
C HIS A 32 0.30 20.13 -30.72
N ALA A 33 1.47 19.67 -31.17
CA ALA A 33 1.73 19.49 -32.60
C ALA A 33 0.81 18.44 -33.23
N CYS A 34 0.53 17.34 -32.53
CA CYS A 34 -0.44 16.34 -33.01
C CYS A 34 -1.85 16.94 -33.12
N GLY A 35 -2.31 17.67 -32.08
CA GLY A 35 -3.60 18.34 -32.09
C GLY A 35 -3.74 19.36 -33.23
N ALA A 36 -2.73 20.18 -33.48
CA ALA A 36 -2.70 21.15 -34.58
C ALA A 36 -2.75 20.50 -35.98
N ASN A 37 -2.38 19.22 -36.08
CA ASN A 37 -2.42 18.45 -37.33
C ASN A 37 -3.60 17.45 -37.37
N HIS A 38 -4.58 17.58 -36.46
CA HIS A 38 -5.73 16.68 -36.32
C HIS A 38 -5.32 15.20 -36.16
N ILE A 39 -4.32 14.96 -35.33
CA ILE A 39 -3.87 13.62 -34.93
C ILE A 39 -4.25 13.42 -33.47
N HIS A 40 -5.18 12.50 -33.23
CA HIS A 40 -5.77 12.22 -31.93
C HIS A 40 -5.31 10.89 -31.35
N THR A 41 -4.93 9.93 -32.20
CA THR A 41 -4.56 8.57 -31.79
C THR A 41 -3.13 8.20 -32.20
N ILE A 42 -2.57 7.16 -31.56
CA ILE A 42 -1.24 6.64 -31.93
C ILE A 42 -1.24 6.00 -33.33
N GLY A 43 -2.32 5.33 -33.73
CA GLY A 43 -2.45 4.77 -35.07
C GLY A 43 -2.38 5.84 -36.16
N GLU A 44 -3.08 6.95 -35.97
CA GLU A 44 -3.00 8.12 -36.87
C GLU A 44 -1.58 8.71 -36.91
N LEU A 45 -0.93 8.81 -35.75
CA LEU A 45 0.44 9.33 -35.65
C LEU A 45 1.42 8.46 -36.45
N ARG A 46 1.33 7.13 -36.34
CA ARG A 46 2.19 6.18 -37.07
C ARG A 46 2.05 6.33 -38.58
N ASN A 47 0.83 6.40 -39.07
CA ASN A 47 0.54 6.54 -40.51
C ASN A 47 1.09 7.83 -41.10
N ARG A 48 1.31 8.85 -40.26
CA ARG A 48 1.85 10.15 -40.67
C ARG A 48 3.30 10.39 -40.27
N LEU A 49 3.95 9.45 -39.58
CA LEU A 49 5.31 9.64 -39.06
C LEU A 49 6.34 9.94 -40.16
N ALA A 50 6.14 9.36 -41.35
CA ALA A 50 6.97 9.61 -42.53
C ALA A 50 6.87 11.05 -43.04
N ASN A 51 5.71 11.69 -42.85
CA ASN A 51 5.44 13.06 -43.25
C ASN A 51 5.69 13.96 -42.05
N ALA A 52 6.97 14.30 -41.82
CA ALA A 52 7.44 15.08 -40.69
C ALA A 52 6.42 16.12 -40.17
N LEU A 53 5.99 15.99 -38.91
CA LEU A 53 5.04 16.95 -38.34
C LEU A 53 5.65 18.36 -38.31
N PRO A 54 4.97 19.36 -38.89
CA PRO A 54 5.45 20.73 -38.91
C PRO A 54 5.58 21.30 -37.49
N GLY A 55 6.59 22.13 -37.26
CA GLY A 55 6.84 22.77 -35.96
C GLY A 55 7.53 21.92 -34.88
N LEU A 56 7.81 20.64 -35.14
CA LEU A 56 8.59 19.80 -34.21
C LEU A 56 10.09 19.82 -34.53
N GLY A 57 10.88 20.23 -33.53
CA GLY A 57 12.34 20.13 -33.57
C GLY A 57 12.85 18.69 -33.48
N ALA A 58 14.14 18.49 -33.79
CA ALA A 58 14.78 17.17 -33.88
C ALA A 58 14.61 16.29 -32.63
N ARG A 59 14.73 16.89 -31.42
CA ARG A 59 14.54 16.16 -30.16
C ARG A 59 13.13 15.59 -30.02
N SER A 60 12.09 16.35 -30.35
CA SER A 60 10.70 15.87 -30.28
C SER A 60 10.43 14.75 -31.27
N ARG A 61 11.01 14.84 -32.49
CA ARG A 61 10.91 13.77 -33.49
C ARG A 61 11.58 12.48 -33.02
N MET A 62 12.76 12.59 -32.42
CA MET A 62 13.45 11.43 -31.83
C MET A 62 12.63 10.77 -30.73
N VAL A 63 11.97 11.55 -29.87
CA VAL A 63 11.05 11.02 -28.85
C VAL A 63 9.89 10.27 -29.49
N MET A 64 9.30 10.79 -30.56
CA MET A 64 8.24 10.10 -31.29
C MET A 64 8.71 8.78 -31.91
N VAL A 65 9.89 8.76 -32.54
CA VAL A 65 10.45 7.54 -33.14
C VAL A 65 10.67 6.48 -32.06
N ARG A 66 11.33 6.83 -30.95
CA ARG A 66 11.54 5.89 -29.82
C ARG A 66 10.23 5.39 -29.22
N PHE A 67 9.23 6.26 -29.12
CA PHE A 67 7.90 5.87 -28.66
C PHE A 67 7.29 4.78 -29.55
N ILE A 68 7.38 4.94 -30.88
CA ILE A 68 6.90 3.96 -31.86
C ILE A 68 7.67 2.65 -31.74
N GLU A 69 8.99 2.70 -31.60
CA GLU A 69 9.85 1.52 -31.38
C GLU A 69 9.45 0.76 -30.11
N TRP A 70 9.28 1.45 -28.98
CA TRP A 70 8.89 0.82 -27.71
C TRP A 70 7.50 0.19 -27.78
N THR A 71 6.55 0.88 -28.40
CA THR A 71 5.20 0.34 -28.57
C THR A 71 5.13 -0.83 -29.56
N ASP A 72 6.02 -0.90 -30.55
CA ASP A 72 6.18 -2.08 -31.41
C ASP A 72 6.68 -3.29 -30.63
N ARG A 73 7.69 -3.11 -29.78
CA ARG A 73 8.21 -4.17 -28.91
C ARG A 73 7.15 -4.67 -27.93
N ILE A 74 6.43 -3.75 -27.27
CA ILE A 74 5.32 -4.08 -26.37
C ILE A 74 4.24 -4.88 -27.10
N ALA A 75 3.82 -4.46 -28.30
CA ALA A 75 2.82 -5.18 -29.08
C ALA A 75 3.26 -6.59 -29.50
N ALA A 76 4.57 -6.81 -29.64
CA ALA A 76 5.18 -8.11 -29.92
C ALA A 76 5.38 -8.97 -28.65
N GLY A 77 5.05 -8.45 -27.47
CA GLY A 77 5.27 -9.11 -26.18
C GLY A 77 6.69 -9.03 -25.64
N ASP A 78 7.53 -8.16 -26.22
CA ASP A 78 8.92 -7.96 -25.81
C ASP A 78 9.05 -6.73 -24.88
N PRO A 79 9.52 -6.89 -23.62
CA PRO A 79 9.71 -5.77 -22.71
C PRO A 79 10.74 -4.78 -23.27
N PRO A 80 10.40 -3.49 -23.42
CA PRO A 80 11.33 -2.52 -23.98
C PRO A 80 12.57 -2.25 -23.10
N PHE A 81 12.49 -2.58 -21.81
CA PHE A 81 13.53 -2.32 -20.81
C PHE A 81 13.78 -3.55 -19.95
N THR A 82 15.01 -3.68 -19.46
CA THR A 82 15.45 -4.81 -18.63
C THR A 82 15.22 -4.61 -17.13
N GLY A 83 15.15 -3.36 -16.68
CA GLY A 83 14.89 -3.06 -15.28
C GLY A 83 14.30 -1.68 -15.02
N LEU A 84 13.94 -1.45 -13.76
CA LEU A 84 13.23 -0.25 -13.32
C LEU A 84 13.97 1.05 -13.65
N MET A 85 15.29 1.09 -13.45
CA MET A 85 16.04 2.34 -13.61
C MET A 85 16.13 2.75 -15.07
N ASP A 86 16.16 1.80 -15.99
CA ASP A 86 16.08 2.05 -17.43
C ASP A 86 14.73 2.69 -17.80
N VAL A 87 13.64 2.15 -17.26
CA VAL A 87 12.29 2.72 -17.45
C VAL A 87 12.23 4.14 -16.90
N LEU A 88 12.67 4.36 -15.65
CA LEU A 88 12.66 5.69 -15.05
C LEU A 88 13.53 6.68 -15.84
N GLY A 89 14.72 6.26 -16.28
CA GLY A 89 15.64 7.06 -17.10
C GLY A 89 15.11 7.43 -18.48
N ALA A 90 14.24 6.59 -19.05
CA ALA A 90 13.61 6.84 -20.34
C ALA A 90 12.53 7.94 -20.30
N PHE A 91 11.81 8.06 -19.18
CA PHE A 91 10.63 8.93 -19.08
C PHE A 91 10.82 10.15 -18.16
N LEU A 92 11.75 10.08 -17.21
CA LEU A 92 11.92 11.10 -16.19
C LEU A 92 13.27 11.80 -16.30
N THR A 93 13.31 13.04 -15.86
CA THR A 93 14.56 13.78 -15.65
C THR A 93 15.29 13.26 -14.41
N GLU A 94 16.61 13.46 -14.35
CA GLU A 94 17.43 13.07 -13.19
C GLU A 94 16.87 13.62 -11.86
N SER A 95 16.50 14.91 -11.84
CA SER A 95 15.90 15.54 -10.65
C SER A 95 14.62 14.84 -10.18
N GLN A 96 13.75 14.44 -11.12
CA GLN A 96 12.53 13.68 -10.84
C GLN A 96 12.87 12.29 -10.28
N ILE A 97 13.78 11.56 -10.93
CA ILE A 97 14.21 10.23 -10.49
C ILE A 97 14.74 10.27 -9.07
N GLU A 98 15.66 11.19 -8.78
CA GLU A 98 16.20 11.34 -7.44
C GLU A 98 15.09 11.63 -6.42
N ILE A 99 14.07 12.44 -6.77
CA ILE A 99 12.97 12.77 -5.85
C ILE A 99 12.19 11.51 -5.54
N LEU A 100 11.88 10.70 -6.55
CA LEU A 100 11.22 9.42 -6.35
C LEU A 100 12.07 8.46 -5.52
N ILE A 101 13.39 8.39 -5.76
CA ILE A 101 14.32 7.58 -4.96
C ILE A 101 14.19 7.91 -3.47
N GLN A 102 14.23 9.19 -3.11
CA GLN A 102 14.15 9.62 -1.71
C GLN A 102 12.73 9.49 -1.14
N ARG A 103 11.71 9.78 -1.94
CA ARG A 103 10.32 9.83 -1.50
C ARG A 103 9.75 8.44 -1.22
N PHE A 104 10.08 7.49 -2.10
CA PHE A 104 9.60 6.11 -2.01
C PHE A 104 10.62 5.16 -1.37
N GLY A 105 11.84 5.62 -1.08
CA GLY A 105 12.88 4.79 -0.48
C GLY A 105 13.43 3.75 -1.45
N LEU A 106 13.56 4.08 -2.75
CA LEU A 106 14.00 3.12 -3.79
C LEU A 106 15.40 2.56 -3.53
N ARG A 107 16.22 3.19 -2.69
CA ARG A 107 17.58 2.71 -2.33
C ARG A 107 17.70 2.31 -0.86
N GLU A 108 16.59 2.20 -0.14
CA GLU A 108 16.61 1.92 1.30
C GLU A 108 16.39 0.42 1.57
N ASN A 109 17.35 -0.22 2.23
CA ASN A 109 17.41 -1.68 2.41
C ASN A 109 16.50 -2.24 3.52
N PHE A 110 15.63 -1.43 4.11
CA PHE A 110 14.80 -1.85 5.24
C PHE A 110 13.35 -1.39 5.06
N PRO A 111 12.38 -2.13 5.63
CA PRO A 111 11.02 -1.64 5.72
C PRO A 111 11.04 -0.34 6.54
N LEU A 112 10.91 0.79 5.86
CA LEU A 112 10.81 2.07 6.54
C LEU A 112 9.45 2.13 7.21
N PRO A 113 9.38 2.19 8.55
CA PRO A 113 8.13 2.53 9.18
C PRO A 113 7.67 3.91 8.66
N PRO A 114 6.35 4.19 8.64
CA PRO A 114 5.80 5.38 7.99
C PRO A 114 6.42 6.70 8.45
N ASP A 115 6.86 6.76 9.70
CA ASP A 115 7.57 7.88 10.36
C ASP A 115 9.00 8.11 9.85
N ARG A 116 9.62 7.10 9.22
CA ARG A 116 10.97 7.18 8.65
C ARG A 116 11.00 7.46 7.15
N ARG A 117 9.85 7.53 6.48
CA ARG A 117 9.79 7.99 5.08
C ARG A 117 10.22 9.44 5.01
N ARG A 118 11.13 9.78 4.09
CA ARG A 118 11.56 11.17 3.92
C ARG A 118 10.36 12.05 3.56
N THR A 119 10.11 13.03 4.40
CA THR A 119 9.06 14.02 4.17
C THR A 119 9.47 14.96 3.03
N LEU A 120 8.48 15.56 2.36
CA LEU A 120 8.76 16.58 1.33
C LEU A 120 9.61 17.73 1.87
N GLN A 121 9.43 18.06 3.15
CA GLN A 121 10.24 19.05 3.84
C GLN A 121 11.70 18.60 3.96
N SER A 122 11.94 17.36 4.40
CA SER A 122 13.29 16.81 4.52
C SER A 122 14.01 16.76 3.16
N ILE A 123 13.32 16.31 2.11
CA ILE A 123 13.88 16.27 0.74
C ILE A 123 14.21 17.69 0.27
N GLY A 124 13.31 18.66 0.50
CA GLY A 124 13.52 20.06 0.15
C GLY A 124 14.75 20.65 0.84
N THR A 125 14.91 20.39 2.14
CA THR A 125 16.10 20.81 2.89
C THR A 125 17.39 20.20 2.33
N THR A 126 17.41 18.89 2.04
CA THR A 126 18.59 18.24 1.46
C THR A 126 18.97 18.81 0.09
N ARG A 127 17.99 19.25 -0.70
CA ARG A 127 18.20 19.78 -2.06
C ARG A 127 18.22 21.29 -2.17
N GLN A 128 18.13 22.00 -1.05
CA GLN A 128 18.06 23.46 -1.03
C GLN A 128 16.92 24.02 -1.91
N VAL A 129 15.78 23.33 -1.94
CA VAL A 129 14.56 23.77 -2.64
C VAL A 129 13.39 23.79 -1.68
N SER A 130 12.36 24.58 -1.99
CA SER A 130 11.15 24.61 -1.16
C SER A 130 10.42 23.27 -1.19
N ARG A 131 9.71 22.95 -0.09
CA ARG A 131 8.79 21.81 -0.02
C ARG A 131 7.81 21.78 -1.19
N GLU A 132 7.29 22.94 -1.57
CA GLU A 132 6.33 23.08 -2.67
C GLU A 132 6.96 22.74 -4.03
N ARG A 133 8.23 23.12 -4.24
CA ARG A 133 8.95 22.73 -5.45
C ARG A 133 9.12 21.22 -5.54
N VAL A 134 9.47 20.55 -4.43
CA VAL A 134 9.56 19.08 -4.39
C VAL A 134 8.22 18.45 -4.75
N ARG A 135 7.12 18.95 -4.15
CA ARG A 135 5.76 18.45 -4.42
C ARG A 135 5.40 18.56 -5.90
N GLN A 136 5.72 19.68 -6.55
CA GLN A 136 5.44 19.88 -7.97
C GLN A 136 6.24 18.91 -8.85
N VAL A 137 7.52 18.71 -8.55
CA VAL A 137 8.37 17.79 -9.33
C VAL A 137 7.94 16.34 -9.13
N GLU A 138 7.61 15.94 -7.90
CA GLU A 138 7.00 14.63 -7.60
C GLU A 138 5.70 14.44 -8.37
N PHE A 139 4.79 15.42 -8.32
CA PHE A 139 3.51 15.37 -9.03
C PHE A 139 3.69 15.19 -10.54
N GLN A 140 4.62 15.93 -11.16
CA GLN A 140 4.93 15.80 -12.58
C GLN A 140 5.53 14.44 -12.93
N ALA A 141 6.41 13.91 -12.08
CA ALA A 141 7.01 12.59 -12.28
C ALA A 141 5.94 11.49 -12.22
N LEU A 142 5.08 11.52 -11.19
CA LEU A 142 3.99 10.55 -11.04
C LEU A 142 2.96 10.65 -12.18
N ALA A 143 2.61 11.86 -12.61
CA ALA A 143 1.72 12.05 -13.77
C ALA A 143 2.31 11.44 -15.05
N THR A 144 3.63 11.58 -15.25
CA THR A 144 4.32 10.95 -16.38
C THR A 144 4.26 9.43 -16.26
N LEU A 145 4.63 8.86 -15.12
CA LEU A 145 4.61 7.40 -14.90
C LEU A 145 3.22 6.77 -14.95
N ARG A 146 2.15 7.55 -14.73
CA ARG A 146 0.75 7.12 -14.87
C ARG A 146 0.22 7.16 -16.31
N SER A 147 1.01 7.66 -17.25
CA SER A 147 0.63 7.67 -18.66
C SER A 147 0.70 6.26 -19.26
N ARG A 148 -0.04 6.00 -20.35
CA ARG A 148 -0.22 4.65 -20.91
C ARG A 148 1.08 3.94 -21.25
N LEU A 149 2.04 4.62 -21.89
CA LEU A 149 3.29 3.99 -22.28
C LEU A 149 4.18 3.64 -21.07
N PRO A 150 4.49 4.56 -20.14
CA PRO A 150 5.22 4.20 -18.92
C PRO A 150 4.57 3.07 -18.12
N GLN A 151 3.24 3.05 -18.01
CA GLN A 151 2.53 1.93 -17.38
C GLN A 151 2.75 0.60 -18.12
N ALA A 152 2.64 0.61 -19.46
CA ALA A 152 2.91 -0.58 -20.26
C ALA A 152 4.39 -1.05 -20.15
N CYS A 153 5.33 -0.14 -19.98
CA CYS A 153 6.74 -0.47 -19.72
C CYS A 153 6.99 -1.02 -18.31
N LEU A 154 6.19 -0.61 -17.31
CA LEU A 154 6.27 -1.08 -15.92
C LEU A 154 5.46 -2.35 -15.66
N SER A 155 4.65 -2.80 -16.61
CA SER A 155 3.68 -3.89 -16.43
C SER A 155 4.34 -5.19 -15.98
N SER A 156 5.56 -5.49 -16.42
CA SER A 156 6.26 -6.71 -16.02
C SER A 156 6.70 -6.71 -14.57
N ILE A 157 7.21 -5.58 -14.09
CA ILE A 157 7.58 -5.40 -12.69
C ILE A 157 6.32 -5.42 -11.83
N HIS A 158 5.26 -4.72 -12.28
CA HIS A 158 3.97 -4.70 -11.61
C HIS A 158 3.35 -6.08 -11.48
N GLN A 159 3.26 -6.83 -12.58
CA GLN A 159 2.73 -8.18 -12.60
C GLN A 159 3.54 -9.12 -11.70
N ALA A 160 4.87 -9.02 -11.69
CA ALA A 160 5.71 -9.83 -10.81
C ALA A 160 5.39 -9.58 -9.32
N PHE A 161 5.11 -8.34 -8.92
CA PHE A 161 4.63 -8.05 -7.56
C PHE A 161 3.22 -8.56 -7.31
N MET A 162 2.30 -8.41 -8.27
CA MET A 162 0.93 -8.92 -8.14
C MET A 162 0.91 -10.45 -7.97
N ASP A 163 1.69 -11.17 -8.76
CA ASP A 163 1.87 -12.61 -8.65
C ASP A 163 2.46 -12.99 -7.30
N PHE A 164 3.47 -12.26 -6.83
CA PHE A 164 4.08 -12.51 -5.54
C PHE A 164 3.10 -12.30 -4.38
N ILE A 165 2.32 -11.21 -4.39
CA ILE A 165 1.28 -10.96 -3.39
C ILE A 165 0.22 -12.07 -3.44
N SER A 166 -0.23 -12.45 -4.64
CA SER A 166 -1.22 -13.51 -4.86
C SER A 166 -0.74 -14.87 -4.32
N GLN A 167 0.51 -15.25 -4.61
CA GLN A 167 1.13 -16.49 -4.12
C GLN A 167 1.25 -16.53 -2.59
N GLN A 168 1.39 -15.38 -1.94
CA GLN A 168 1.40 -15.28 -0.48
C GLN A 168 0.00 -15.19 0.14
N GLY A 169 -1.06 -15.43 -0.65
CA GLY A 169 -2.44 -15.41 -0.18
C GLY A 169 -3.09 -14.03 -0.24
N GLY A 170 -2.58 -13.10 -1.04
CA GLY A 170 -3.21 -11.81 -1.35
C GLY A 170 -2.79 -10.63 -0.47
N ALA A 171 -1.91 -10.83 0.52
CA ALA A 171 -1.35 -9.75 1.33
C ALA A 171 0.09 -10.03 1.82
N LEU A 172 0.92 -8.98 1.81
CA LEU A 172 2.33 -9.00 2.24
C LEU A 172 2.61 -7.97 3.33
N THR A 173 3.37 -8.35 4.34
CA THR A 173 4.04 -7.42 5.25
C THR A 173 5.28 -6.82 4.59
N GLY A 174 5.78 -5.70 5.12
CA GLY A 174 7.01 -5.12 4.60
C GLY A 174 8.24 -6.04 4.70
N GLN A 175 8.27 -6.97 5.65
CA GLN A 175 9.36 -7.95 5.79
C GLN A 175 9.32 -8.98 4.65
N GLU A 176 8.13 -9.43 4.24
CA GLU A 176 8.00 -10.41 3.15
C GLU A 176 8.27 -9.78 1.79
N VAL A 177 7.91 -8.52 1.59
CA VAL A 177 8.28 -7.77 0.37
C VAL A 177 9.80 -7.68 0.22
N ALA A 178 10.54 -7.54 1.32
CA ALA A 178 12.01 -7.54 1.27
C ALA A 178 12.59 -8.88 0.76
N ALA A 179 11.83 -9.98 0.83
CA ALA A 179 12.20 -11.30 0.31
C ALA A 179 11.75 -11.52 -1.14
N PHE A 180 11.37 -10.46 -1.86
CA PHE A 180 10.94 -10.56 -3.26
C PHE A 180 12.01 -11.26 -4.15
N PRO A 181 11.65 -12.35 -4.85
CA PRO A 181 12.64 -13.22 -5.49
C PRO A 181 13.27 -12.61 -6.75
N ASN A 182 12.59 -11.69 -7.42
CA ASN A 182 13.01 -11.17 -8.73
C ASN A 182 13.83 -9.88 -8.62
N GLY A 183 14.78 -9.81 -7.69
CA GLY A 183 15.56 -8.58 -7.43
C GLY A 183 16.30 -8.01 -8.63
N ALA A 184 16.64 -8.83 -9.63
CA ALA A 184 17.35 -8.40 -10.85
C ALA A 184 16.57 -7.33 -11.64
N MET A 185 15.24 -7.45 -11.76
CA MET A 185 14.41 -6.48 -12.50
C MET A 185 14.31 -5.10 -11.83
N LEU A 186 14.79 -4.99 -10.58
CA LEU A 186 14.70 -3.78 -9.79
C LEU A 186 15.95 -2.90 -9.93
N ASP A 187 16.99 -3.33 -10.65
CA ASP A 187 18.25 -2.57 -10.84
C ASP A 187 18.88 -2.07 -9.54
N GLY A 188 18.93 -2.95 -8.54
CA GLY A 188 19.44 -2.64 -7.20
C GLY A 188 18.55 -1.67 -6.42
N CYS A 189 17.29 -1.50 -6.82
CA CYS A 189 16.30 -0.80 -6.00
C CYS A 189 15.69 -1.75 -4.96
N SER A 190 15.29 -1.18 -3.83
CA SER A 190 14.59 -1.85 -2.75
C SER A 190 13.20 -2.31 -3.22
N PRO A 191 12.84 -3.61 -3.10
CA PRO A 191 11.52 -4.11 -3.45
C PRO A 191 10.39 -3.34 -2.77
N MET A 192 10.61 -2.95 -1.51
CA MET A 192 9.68 -2.12 -0.74
C MET A 192 9.44 -0.76 -1.39
N GLY A 193 10.51 -0.08 -1.80
CA GLY A 193 10.39 1.23 -2.43
C GLY A 193 9.70 1.14 -3.79
N VAL A 194 10.05 0.12 -4.58
CA VAL A 194 9.42 -0.12 -5.88
C VAL A 194 7.93 -0.39 -5.72
N LEU A 195 7.54 -1.27 -4.80
CA LEU A 195 6.13 -1.57 -4.57
C LEU A 195 5.34 -0.35 -4.09
N ASN A 196 5.91 0.48 -3.21
CA ASN A 196 5.28 1.75 -2.82
C ASN A 196 5.06 2.70 -4.01
N LEU A 197 6.03 2.80 -4.93
CA LEU A 197 5.89 3.60 -6.15
C LEU A 197 4.77 3.04 -7.03
N LEU A 198 4.74 1.71 -7.22
CA LEU A 198 3.74 1.03 -8.04
C LEU A 198 2.32 1.19 -7.47
N CYS A 199 2.12 1.12 -6.16
CA CYS A 199 0.82 1.39 -5.54
C CYS A 199 0.26 2.78 -5.92
N VAL A 200 1.14 3.76 -6.12
CA VAL A 200 0.75 5.13 -6.48
C VAL A 200 0.58 5.30 -7.99
N CYS A 201 1.35 4.59 -8.80
CA CYS A 201 1.35 4.72 -10.26
C CYS A 201 0.38 3.77 -10.97
N HIS A 202 0.07 2.62 -10.39
CA HIS A 202 -0.62 1.51 -11.04
C HIS A 202 -1.44 0.67 -10.03
N PRO A 203 -2.45 1.25 -9.35
CA PRO A 203 -3.27 0.50 -8.39
C PRO A 203 -4.20 -0.51 -9.09
N PRO A 204 -4.49 -1.67 -8.48
CA PRO A 204 -3.85 -2.32 -7.32
C PRO A 204 -2.41 -2.81 -7.66
N PRO A 205 -1.51 -3.07 -6.69
CA PRO A 205 -1.77 -3.31 -5.26
C PRO A 205 -1.88 -2.02 -4.44
N THR A 206 -2.45 -2.14 -3.24
CA THR A 206 -2.67 -1.02 -2.32
C THR A 206 -1.81 -1.16 -1.07
N PHE A 207 -1.24 -0.05 -0.59
CA PHE A 207 -0.49 0.01 0.65
C PHE A 207 -1.40 0.40 1.82
N PHE A 208 -1.48 -0.44 2.85
CA PHE A 208 -2.27 -0.23 4.07
C PHE A 208 -1.40 -0.38 5.31
N ASN A 209 -1.16 0.71 6.04
CA ASN A 209 -0.45 0.77 7.33
C ASN A 209 0.74 -0.21 7.51
N GLY A 210 1.62 -0.31 6.52
CA GLY A 210 2.83 -1.15 6.60
C GLY A 210 2.72 -2.54 5.95
N CYS A 211 1.56 -2.87 5.37
CA CYS A 211 1.37 -4.04 4.51
C CYS A 211 0.88 -3.63 3.11
N PHE A 212 0.93 -4.58 2.18
CA PHE A 212 0.44 -4.46 0.81
C PHE A 212 -0.61 -5.53 0.55
N THR A 213 -1.63 -5.18 -0.23
CA THR A 213 -2.75 -6.08 -0.53
C THR A 213 -3.21 -5.92 -1.97
N LEU A 214 -3.85 -6.96 -2.50
CA LEU A 214 -4.55 -6.91 -3.79
C LEU A 214 -5.88 -6.16 -3.72
N LEU A 215 -6.36 -5.84 -2.52
CA LEU A 215 -7.59 -5.07 -2.35
C LEU A 215 -7.39 -3.62 -2.79
N ASP A 216 -8.36 -3.07 -3.50
CA ASP A 216 -8.44 -1.63 -3.76
C ASP A 216 -8.91 -0.85 -2.51
N ASP A 217 -8.91 0.49 -2.60
CA ASP A 217 -9.29 1.37 -1.48
C ASP A 217 -10.75 1.16 -1.02
N ASP A 218 -11.67 0.93 -1.96
CA ASP A 218 -13.10 0.71 -1.66
C ASP A 218 -13.32 -0.64 -0.96
N GLN A 219 -12.61 -1.67 -1.41
CA GLN A 219 -12.60 -3.00 -0.80
C GLN A 219 -11.97 -2.96 0.60
N LEU A 220 -10.90 -2.21 0.80
CA LEU A 220 -10.30 -1.99 2.13
C LEU A 220 -11.25 -1.26 3.07
N ALA A 221 -11.98 -0.25 2.59
CA ALA A 221 -12.98 0.45 3.38
C ALA A 221 -14.13 -0.50 3.79
N GLN A 222 -14.60 -1.35 2.88
CA GLN A 222 -15.60 -2.37 3.18
C GLN A 222 -15.10 -3.42 4.17
N LEU A 223 -13.86 -3.91 3.99
CA LEU A 223 -13.23 -4.82 4.94
C LEU A 223 -13.16 -4.18 6.33
N THR A 224 -12.72 -2.93 6.42
CA THR A 224 -12.64 -2.16 7.67
C THR A 224 -13.99 -2.07 8.37
N ALA A 225 -15.06 -1.73 7.64
CA ALA A 225 -16.40 -1.67 8.20
C ALA A 225 -16.88 -3.03 8.73
N ARG A 226 -16.57 -4.12 8.02
CA ARG A 226 -16.94 -5.49 8.40
C ARG A 226 -16.15 -6.00 9.60
N VAL A 227 -14.84 -5.74 9.63
CA VAL A 227 -13.99 -6.04 10.79
C VAL A 227 -14.53 -5.34 12.03
N ASN A 228 -14.82 -4.04 11.91
CA ASN A 228 -15.39 -3.28 13.01
C ASN A 228 -16.73 -3.88 13.47
N ALA A 229 -17.63 -4.26 12.56
CA ALA A 229 -18.88 -4.92 12.93
C ALA A 229 -18.66 -6.25 13.69
N ILE A 230 -17.70 -7.08 13.25
CA ILE A 230 -17.34 -8.33 13.95
C ILE A 230 -16.78 -8.03 15.34
N LEU A 231 -15.88 -7.06 15.49
CA LEU A 231 -15.31 -6.67 16.77
C LEU A 231 -16.30 -5.94 17.69
N ASN A 232 -17.39 -5.41 17.15
CA ASN A 232 -18.50 -4.86 17.93
C ASN A 232 -19.33 -5.98 18.57
N ASP A 233 -19.58 -7.06 17.82
CA ASP A 233 -20.30 -8.26 18.30
C ASP A 233 -19.41 -9.13 19.21
N ARG A 234 -18.13 -9.24 18.87
CA ARG A 234 -17.13 -10.05 19.58
C ARG A 234 -15.92 -9.18 19.93
N PRO A 235 -15.97 -8.41 21.04
CA PRO A 235 -14.90 -7.49 21.42
C PRO A 235 -13.53 -8.11 21.68
N LEU A 236 -13.48 -9.42 21.86
CA LEU A 236 -12.27 -10.22 21.99
C LEU A 236 -12.44 -11.51 21.17
N ILE A 237 -11.56 -11.75 20.20
CA ILE A 237 -11.67 -12.87 19.26
C ILE A 237 -10.31 -13.49 18.96
N GLY A 238 -10.25 -14.82 18.80
CA GLY A 238 -9.05 -15.51 18.33
C GLY A 238 -8.82 -15.35 16.83
N GLY A 239 -7.57 -15.32 16.38
CA GLY A 239 -7.24 -15.17 14.96
C GLY A 239 -7.87 -16.23 14.05
N GLY A 240 -7.92 -17.49 14.48
CA GLY A 240 -8.57 -18.57 13.71
C GLY A 240 -10.08 -18.37 13.54
N ASP A 241 -10.77 -17.97 14.61
CA ASP A 241 -12.20 -17.66 14.57
C ASP A 241 -12.47 -16.45 13.68
N PHE A 242 -11.62 -15.41 13.80
CA PHE A 242 -11.73 -14.23 12.97
C PHE A 242 -11.52 -14.56 11.50
N ALA A 243 -10.49 -15.32 11.15
CA ALA A 243 -10.24 -15.74 9.77
C ALA A 243 -11.42 -16.52 9.19
N SER A 244 -12.03 -17.39 10.00
CA SER A 244 -13.22 -18.15 9.61
C SER A 244 -14.42 -17.25 9.34
N LEU A 245 -14.64 -16.21 10.18
CA LEU A 245 -15.69 -15.22 9.94
C LEU A 245 -15.38 -14.33 8.72
N ALA A 246 -14.12 -13.92 8.56
CA ALA A 246 -13.68 -13.05 7.49
C ALA A 246 -13.79 -13.70 6.11
N SER A 247 -13.61 -15.03 6.02
CA SER A 247 -13.82 -15.79 4.78
C SER A 247 -15.27 -15.73 4.26
N ARG A 248 -16.22 -15.33 5.11
CA ARG A 248 -17.64 -15.15 4.75
C ARG A 248 -17.96 -13.71 4.34
N ILE A 249 -16.97 -12.81 4.39
CA ILE A 249 -17.14 -11.44 3.91
C ILE A 249 -17.15 -11.50 2.39
N ASP A 250 -18.33 -11.31 1.81
CA ASP A 250 -18.50 -11.18 0.37
C ASP A 250 -18.02 -9.80 -0.08
N LEU A 251 -16.72 -9.69 -0.36
CA LEU A 251 -16.17 -8.60 -1.16
C LEU A 251 -16.09 -9.09 -2.60
N LYS A 252 -16.39 -8.21 -3.56
CA LYS A 252 -16.25 -8.44 -5.00
C LYS A 252 -14.77 -8.53 -5.41
N VAL A 253 -14.06 -9.51 -4.86
CA VAL A 253 -12.63 -9.77 -5.05
C VAL A 253 -12.53 -11.14 -5.70
N PRO A 254 -11.86 -11.29 -6.85
CA PRO A 254 -11.58 -12.60 -7.43
C PRO A 254 -10.85 -13.49 -6.40
N GLY A 255 -11.47 -14.62 -6.03
CA GLY A 255 -10.94 -15.53 -5.01
C GLY A 255 -11.34 -15.22 -3.56
N GLY A 256 -12.10 -14.14 -3.32
CA GLY A 256 -12.63 -13.75 -2.01
C GLY A 256 -11.56 -13.28 -1.00
N ILE A 257 -12.00 -13.04 0.24
CA ILE A 257 -11.09 -12.68 1.33
C ILE A 257 -10.45 -13.93 1.91
N THR A 258 -9.15 -14.06 1.69
CA THR A 258 -8.36 -15.13 2.28
C THR A 258 -8.15 -14.90 3.79
N PRO A 259 -7.93 -15.96 4.58
CA PRO A 259 -7.48 -15.84 5.97
C PRO A 259 -6.25 -14.93 6.12
N ARG A 260 -5.36 -14.99 5.12
CA ARG A 260 -4.16 -14.17 5.07
C ARG A 260 -4.48 -12.69 5.02
N ILE A 261 -5.30 -12.24 4.05
CA ILE A 261 -5.69 -10.83 3.92
C ILE A 261 -6.31 -10.33 5.22
N ALA A 262 -7.22 -11.12 5.79
CA ALA A 262 -7.94 -10.78 7.02
C ALA A 262 -7.01 -10.59 8.22
N LEU A 263 -6.09 -11.54 8.45
CA LEU A 263 -5.16 -11.49 9.58
C LEU A 263 -4.09 -10.41 9.40
N THR A 264 -3.54 -10.26 8.19
CA THR A 264 -2.60 -9.19 7.89
C THR A 264 -3.26 -7.81 8.08
N TYR A 265 -4.51 -7.65 7.66
CA TYR A 265 -5.27 -6.43 7.93
C TYR A 265 -5.35 -6.17 9.45
N LEU A 266 -5.75 -7.14 10.27
CA LEU A 266 -5.84 -6.95 11.72
C LEU A 266 -4.48 -6.65 12.37
N ASP A 267 -3.42 -7.30 11.93
CA ASP A 267 -2.07 -7.05 12.44
C ASP A 267 -1.57 -5.63 12.14
N HIS A 268 -2.15 -4.98 11.13
CA HIS A 268 -1.82 -3.63 10.70
C HIS A 268 -2.92 -2.59 10.96
N ALA A 269 -4.11 -2.96 11.43
CA ALA A 269 -5.16 -2.01 11.76
C ALA A 269 -4.79 -1.22 13.05
N PRO A 270 -4.65 0.11 13.00
CA PRO A 270 -4.27 0.92 14.16
C PRO A 270 -5.31 0.91 15.28
N GLU A 271 -6.58 0.70 14.95
CA GLU A 271 -7.71 0.65 15.86
C GLU A 271 -7.90 -0.71 16.54
N VAL A 272 -7.07 -1.71 16.24
CA VAL A 272 -7.19 -3.07 16.81
C VAL A 272 -6.05 -3.34 17.78
N LEU A 273 -6.40 -3.81 18.98
CA LEU A 273 -5.43 -4.27 19.96
C LEU A 273 -5.02 -5.71 19.66
N LYS A 274 -3.72 -5.95 19.61
CA LYS A 274 -3.14 -7.24 19.25
C LYS A 274 -2.53 -7.88 20.48
N LEU A 275 -2.96 -9.11 20.79
CA LEU A 275 -2.43 -9.87 21.91
C LEU A 275 -1.28 -10.78 21.44
N ARG A 276 -0.42 -11.15 22.38
CA ARG A 276 0.72 -12.05 22.14
C ARG A 276 0.30 -13.49 21.88
N ASP A 277 -0.88 -13.87 22.34
CA ASP A 277 -1.48 -15.20 22.17
C ASP A 277 -2.26 -15.36 20.85
N GLY A 278 -2.23 -14.36 19.97
CA GLY A 278 -2.92 -14.40 18.67
C GLY A 278 -4.41 -14.02 18.72
N ARG A 279 -4.89 -13.48 19.85
CA ARG A 279 -6.20 -12.83 19.93
C ARG A 279 -6.13 -11.36 19.51
N TYR A 280 -7.28 -10.83 19.13
CA TYR A 280 -7.50 -9.44 18.76
C TYR A 280 -8.63 -8.87 19.60
N ALA A 281 -8.49 -7.61 20.01
CA ALA A 281 -9.45 -6.95 20.87
C ALA A 281 -9.81 -5.55 20.35
N ARG A 282 -11.08 -5.18 20.53
CA ARG A 282 -11.53 -3.81 20.32
C ARG A 282 -11.09 -2.93 21.49
N PRO A 283 -10.54 -1.72 21.25
CA PRO A 283 -10.34 -0.72 22.30
C PRO A 283 -11.65 -0.44 23.05
N GLY A 284 -11.59 -0.23 24.37
CA GLY A 284 -12.78 -0.13 25.22
C GLY A 284 -13.33 -1.52 25.61
N PRO A 285 -14.39 -2.06 24.97
CA PRO A 285 -15.03 -3.29 25.43
C PRO A 285 -14.11 -4.52 25.45
N GLY A 286 -13.18 -4.64 24.50
CA GLY A 286 -12.19 -5.72 24.51
C GLY A 286 -11.18 -5.57 25.65
N VAL A 287 -10.77 -4.33 25.95
CA VAL A 287 -9.93 -4.02 27.12
C VAL A 287 -10.66 -4.36 28.42
N GLU A 288 -11.94 -4.00 28.53
CA GLU A 288 -12.78 -4.36 29.67
C GLU A 288 -12.77 -5.88 29.90
N MET A 289 -12.99 -6.68 28.85
CA MET A 289 -12.96 -8.14 28.95
C MET A 289 -11.60 -8.66 29.44
N LEU A 290 -10.49 -8.09 28.97
CA LEU A 290 -9.15 -8.47 29.42
C LEU A 290 -8.88 -8.07 30.87
N VAL A 291 -9.31 -6.87 31.28
CA VAL A 291 -9.21 -6.43 32.68
C VAL A 291 -10.04 -7.34 33.59
N ARG A 292 -11.23 -7.76 33.17
CA ARG A 292 -12.02 -8.77 33.90
C ARG A 292 -11.27 -10.09 34.03
N GLN A 293 -10.61 -10.58 32.97
CA GLN A 293 -9.79 -11.79 33.03
C GLN A 293 -8.65 -11.67 34.06
N ILE A 294 -7.97 -10.52 34.11
CA ILE A 294 -6.91 -10.24 35.10
C ILE A 294 -7.46 -10.31 36.53
N PHE A 295 -8.61 -9.70 36.79
CA PHE A 295 -9.23 -9.76 38.10
C PHE A 295 -9.68 -11.16 38.50
N ILE A 296 -10.30 -11.92 37.59
CA ILE A 296 -10.70 -13.32 37.83
C ILE A 296 -9.48 -14.17 38.21
N GLN A 297 -8.34 -13.95 37.55
CA GLN A 297 -7.11 -14.69 37.85
C GLN A 297 -6.46 -14.28 39.17
N ALA A 298 -6.53 -12.99 39.52
CA ALA A 298 -5.89 -12.47 40.74
C ALA A 298 -6.72 -12.69 42.01
N ASP A 299 -8.05 -12.80 41.88
CA ASP A 299 -9.04 -12.99 42.95
C ASP A 299 -8.88 -12.01 44.14
N ARG A 300 -8.56 -10.74 43.83
CA ARG A 300 -8.41 -9.68 44.84
C ARG A 300 -8.51 -8.28 44.23
N PRO A 301 -8.74 -7.23 45.03
CA PRO A 301 -8.62 -5.87 44.56
C PRO A 301 -7.20 -5.57 44.05
N LEU A 302 -7.09 -4.87 42.93
CA LEU A 302 -5.84 -4.53 42.28
C LEU A 302 -5.71 -3.02 42.10
N HIS A 303 -4.49 -2.51 42.28
CA HIS A 303 -4.17 -1.14 41.93
C HIS A 303 -4.10 -0.99 40.40
N PHE A 304 -4.59 0.12 39.84
CA PHE A 304 -4.66 0.32 38.37
C PHE A 304 -3.29 0.18 37.66
N LYS A 305 -2.18 0.51 38.34
CA LYS A 305 -0.82 0.32 37.82
C LYS A 305 -0.42 -1.16 37.65
N ILE A 306 -0.94 -2.04 38.53
CA ILE A 306 -0.71 -3.49 38.40
C ILE A 306 -1.51 -4.00 37.20
N ILE A 307 -2.78 -3.61 37.10
CA ILE A 307 -3.66 -3.94 35.96
C ILE A 307 -3.03 -3.50 34.64
N LEU A 308 -2.52 -2.27 34.58
CA LEU A 308 -1.83 -1.73 33.40
C LEU A 308 -0.61 -2.58 33.01
N THR A 309 0.20 -2.96 34.00
CA THR A 309 1.39 -3.80 33.77
C THR A 309 0.98 -5.15 33.19
N GLU A 310 0.06 -5.85 33.84
CA GLU A 310 -0.45 -7.16 33.40
C GLU A 310 -1.10 -7.07 32.01
N LEU A 311 -1.93 -6.07 31.77
CA LEU A 311 -2.54 -5.90 30.46
C LEU A 311 -1.48 -5.66 29.35
N ASN A 312 -0.45 -4.85 29.63
CA ASN A 312 0.64 -4.61 28.69
C ASN A 312 1.60 -5.80 28.54
N THR A 313 1.57 -6.81 29.43
CA THR A 313 2.27 -8.09 29.21
C THR A 313 1.52 -8.96 28.20
N LEU A 314 0.18 -8.89 28.17
CA LEU A 314 -0.67 -9.60 27.20
C LEU A 314 -0.59 -9.00 25.79
N LEU A 315 -0.34 -7.69 25.67
CA LEU A 315 -0.35 -6.96 24.39
C LEU A 315 0.99 -7.04 23.64
N LYS A 316 0.93 -7.02 22.31
CA LYS A 316 2.10 -6.77 21.44
C LYS A 316 2.62 -5.34 21.67
N SER A 317 3.90 -5.10 21.40
CA SER A 317 4.58 -3.82 21.68
C SER A 317 3.86 -2.61 21.08
N GLY A 318 3.40 -2.70 19.83
CA GLY A 318 2.68 -1.64 19.12
C GLY A 318 1.22 -1.44 19.54
N SER A 319 0.68 -2.28 20.43
CA SER A 319 -0.70 -2.17 20.94
C SER A 319 -0.77 -1.86 22.43
N ARG A 320 0.37 -1.58 23.07
CA ARG A 320 0.40 -1.22 24.50
C ARG A 320 -0.42 0.04 24.75
N ILE A 321 -1.14 0.06 25.86
CA ILE A 321 -1.99 1.18 26.25
C ILE A 321 -1.41 1.92 27.46
N GLY A 322 -1.84 3.17 27.62
CA GLY A 322 -1.47 4.01 28.76
C GLY A 322 -2.42 3.86 29.94
N SER A 323 -2.01 4.36 31.10
CA SER A 323 -2.83 4.37 32.32
C SER A 323 -4.16 5.09 32.18
N GLY A 324 -4.20 6.15 31.34
CA GLY A 324 -5.43 6.91 31.11
C GLY A 324 -6.56 6.04 30.56
N HIS A 325 -6.27 5.20 29.57
CA HIS A 325 -7.26 4.30 28.98
C HIS A 325 -7.71 3.19 29.95
N VAL A 326 -6.79 2.66 30.77
CA VAL A 326 -7.15 1.70 31.83
C VAL A 326 -8.10 2.34 32.84
N LEU A 327 -7.82 3.57 33.28
CA LEU A 327 -8.68 4.29 34.22
C LEU A 327 -10.04 4.64 33.61
N GLU A 328 -10.08 4.99 32.33
CA GLU A 328 -11.33 5.21 31.58
C GLU A 328 -12.22 3.96 31.61
N VAL A 329 -11.65 2.79 31.30
CA VAL A 329 -12.37 1.50 31.36
C VAL A 329 -12.83 1.19 32.79
N LEU A 330 -11.95 1.33 33.79
CA LEU A 330 -12.28 1.01 35.18
C LEU A 330 -13.35 1.92 35.78
N ASN A 331 -13.37 3.20 35.40
CA ASN A 331 -14.35 4.16 35.91
C ASN A 331 -15.65 4.20 35.09
N GLY A 332 -15.57 3.87 33.79
CA GLY A 332 -16.70 3.93 32.87
C GLY A 332 -17.51 2.64 32.78
N SER A 333 -16.97 1.50 33.21
CA SER A 333 -17.66 0.20 33.10
C SER A 333 -18.33 -0.20 34.41
N PRO A 334 -19.62 -0.58 34.41
CA PRO A 334 -20.38 -0.87 35.63
C PRO A 334 -19.92 -2.13 36.38
N GLY A 335 -19.12 -3.00 35.75
CA GLY A 335 -18.61 -4.21 36.39
C GLY A 335 -17.36 -4.04 37.23
N PHE A 336 -16.84 -2.83 37.35
CA PHE A 336 -15.74 -2.51 38.26
C PHE A 336 -16.22 -1.52 39.31
N GLU A 337 -15.65 -1.64 40.50
CA GLU A 337 -15.88 -0.68 41.56
C GLU A 337 -14.55 -0.28 42.19
N ARG A 338 -14.45 0.99 42.55
CA ARG A 338 -13.28 1.54 43.23
C ARG A 338 -13.43 1.30 44.73
N THR A 339 -12.50 0.55 45.31
CA THR A 339 -12.51 0.22 46.75
C THR A 339 -11.74 1.23 47.59
N SER A 340 -10.68 1.82 47.02
CA SER A 340 -9.88 2.85 47.68
C SER A 340 -9.09 3.68 46.66
N SER A 341 -8.11 4.49 47.11
CA SER A 341 -7.33 5.33 46.19
C SER A 341 -6.51 4.49 45.21
N GLY A 342 -6.98 4.41 43.96
CA GLY A 342 -6.32 3.69 42.88
C GLY A 342 -6.56 2.18 42.87
N TYR A 343 -7.30 1.61 43.83
CA TYR A 343 -7.66 0.20 43.89
C TYR A 343 -9.07 -0.05 43.40
N TYR A 344 -9.21 -1.12 42.61
CA TYR A 344 -10.45 -1.53 41.99
C TYR A 344 -10.67 -3.03 42.23
N ARG A 345 -11.92 -3.48 42.20
CA ARG A 345 -12.30 -4.91 42.17
C ARG A 345 -13.44 -5.14 41.19
N LEU A 346 -13.72 -6.40 40.87
CA LEU A 346 -14.92 -6.78 40.15
C LEU A 346 -16.14 -6.63 41.06
N ARG A 347 -17.20 -6.01 40.54
CA ARG A 347 -18.49 -5.96 41.23
C ARG A 347 -19.13 -7.37 41.23
N PRO A 348 -19.78 -7.81 42.32
CA PRO A 348 -20.49 -9.08 42.36
C PRO A 348 -21.57 -9.17 41.28
N ALA A 349 -21.77 -10.35 40.68
CA ALA A 349 -22.83 -10.56 39.70
C ALA A 349 -24.21 -10.41 40.39
N GLY A 350 -24.95 -9.34 40.05
CA GLY A 350 -26.30 -9.08 40.57
C GLY A 350 -26.54 -7.67 41.14
N GLU A 351 -25.49 -6.87 41.34
CA GLU A 351 -25.62 -5.47 41.81
C GLU A 351 -25.67 -4.50 40.61
N THR A 352 -26.82 -4.43 39.94
CA THR A 352 -27.16 -3.29 39.08
C THR A 352 -27.75 -2.17 39.94
N THR A 353 -27.02 -1.05 40.00
CA THR A 353 -27.52 0.25 40.51
C THR A 353 -28.53 0.86 39.56
#